data_AF-A0A0B1S9D0-F1
#
_entry.id   AF-A0A0B1S9D0-F1
#
_cell.length_a   1.000
_cell.length_b   1.000
_cell.length_c   1.000
_cell.angle_alpha   90.00
_cell.angle_beta   90.00
_cell.angle_gamma   90.00
#
_symmetry.space_group_name_H-M   'P 1'
#
loop_
_entity.id
_entity.type
_entity.pdbx_description
1 polymer ?
#
loop_
_entity_poly.entity_id
_entity_poly.type
_entity_poly.pdbx_seq_one_letter_code
_entity_poly.pdbx_strand_id
1 'polypeptide(L)'
;MMKTPALASGYLQGDVARFGCYQTHWIKGDHEYKCGIVVDYNNPNSYRFEWNKGSQPWCRSRVKENYFKWIAVIFSTVAIILAIMAVFLLCWCVKQKRIQEQRQYNYRENAVSDLAPCHIENFCAI
;
A
#
# COMPACT_ATOMS: atom_id res chain seq x y z
N MET A 1 4.59 -12.89 -41.47
CA MET A 1 3.12 -13.14 -41.48
C MET A 1 2.67 -13.34 -40.03
N MET A 2 1.43 -12.97 -39.65
CA MET A 2 0.96 -13.17 -38.27
C MET A 2 0.54 -14.62 -38.07
N LYS A 3 1.15 -15.31 -37.10
CA LYS A 3 0.90 -16.73 -36.80
C LYS A 3 0.35 -16.89 -35.39
N THR A 4 -0.71 -17.68 -35.25
CA THR A 4 -1.26 -18.05 -33.94
C THR A 4 -0.35 -19.12 -33.31
N PRO A 5 0.18 -18.90 -32.10
CA PRO A 5 1.35 -19.63 -31.63
C PRO A 5 1.18 -21.16 -31.52
N ALA A 6 -0.05 -21.63 -31.29
CA ALA A 6 -0.37 -23.05 -31.13
C ALA A 6 -0.67 -23.79 -32.44
N LEU A 7 -0.74 -23.08 -33.58
CA LEU A 7 -1.23 -23.60 -34.86
C LEU A 7 -0.17 -23.61 -35.97
N ALA A 8 1.01 -23.04 -35.74
CA ALA A 8 2.09 -22.99 -36.73
C ALA A 8 3.17 -24.05 -36.46
N SER A 9 3.50 -24.84 -37.47
CA SER A 9 4.55 -25.87 -37.42
C SER A 9 5.99 -25.31 -37.41
N GLY A 10 6.15 -23.99 -37.65
CA GLY A 10 7.43 -23.29 -37.57
C GLY A 10 7.31 -21.78 -37.82
N TYR A 11 8.27 -21.02 -37.29
CA TYR A 11 8.39 -19.57 -37.45
C TYR A 11 9.64 -19.24 -38.23
N LEU A 12 9.48 -18.45 -39.30
CA LEU A 12 10.58 -17.98 -40.13
C LEU A 12 10.97 -16.56 -39.73
N GLN A 13 12.10 -16.09 -40.26
CA GLN A 13 12.56 -14.72 -40.04
C GLN A 13 11.49 -13.71 -40.48
N GLY A 14 11.13 -12.80 -39.57
CA GLY A 14 10.07 -11.80 -39.80
C GLY A 14 8.65 -12.29 -39.48
N ASP A 15 8.47 -13.52 -39.01
CA ASP A 15 7.19 -13.97 -38.46
C ASP A 15 6.94 -13.37 -37.07
N VAL A 16 5.65 -13.09 -36.83
CA VAL A 16 5.17 -12.50 -35.58
C VAL A 16 4.17 -13.47 -34.94
N ALA A 17 4.50 -13.91 -33.73
CA ALA A 17 3.63 -14.69 -32.88
C ALA A 17 2.93 -13.76 -31.89
N ARG A 18 1.60 -13.79 -31.88
CA ARG A 18 0.82 -12.99 -30.93
C ARG A 18 0.00 -13.89 -30.02
N PHE A 19 0.21 -13.74 -28.72
CA PHE A 19 -0.54 -14.46 -27.71
C PHE A 19 -1.81 -13.67 -27.39
N GLY A 20 -2.92 -14.39 -27.28
CA GLY A 20 -4.23 -13.83 -26.93
C GLY A 20 -4.83 -14.60 -25.78
N CYS A 21 -5.57 -13.89 -24.93
CA CYS A 21 -6.41 -14.50 -23.90
C CYS A 21 -7.88 -14.45 -24.35
N TYR A 22 -8.73 -15.28 -23.74
CA TYR A 22 -10.18 -15.16 -23.89
C TYR A 22 -10.67 -13.75 -23.54
N GLN A 23 -11.77 -13.32 -24.15
CA GLN A 23 -12.34 -11.97 -23.96
C GLN A 23 -12.66 -11.64 -22.50
N THR A 24 -12.87 -12.64 -21.65
CA THR A 24 -13.11 -12.50 -20.20
C THR A 24 -11.85 -12.23 -19.38
N HIS A 25 -10.68 -12.22 -20.01
CA HIS A 25 -9.38 -12.04 -19.38
C HIS A 25 -8.65 -10.82 -19.97
N TRP A 26 -7.78 -10.22 -19.17
CA TRP A 26 -6.78 -9.26 -19.62
C TRP A 26 -5.47 -9.98 -19.84
N ILE A 27 -4.82 -9.72 -20.97
CA ILE A 27 -3.45 -10.14 -21.19
C ILE A 27 -2.51 -9.19 -20.44
N LYS A 28 -1.55 -9.75 -19.74
CA LYS A 28 -0.50 -9.03 -19.01
C LYS A 28 0.85 -9.47 -19.54
N GLY A 29 1.81 -8.55 -19.56
CA GLY A 29 3.13 -8.76 -20.16
C GLY A 29 3.14 -8.53 -21.67
N ASP A 30 4.24 -8.94 -22.29
CA ASP A 30 4.46 -8.79 -23.72
C ASP A 30 3.75 -9.90 -24.47
N HIS A 31 2.86 -9.51 -25.39
CA HIS A 31 1.98 -10.43 -26.09
C HIS A 31 2.35 -10.60 -27.56
N GLU A 32 3.33 -9.85 -28.06
CA GLU A 32 3.78 -9.89 -29.44
C GLU A 32 5.29 -10.22 -29.47
N TYR A 33 5.63 -11.33 -30.11
CA TYR A 33 7.00 -11.80 -30.25
C TYR A 33 7.35 -11.88 -31.73
N LYS A 34 8.49 -11.31 -32.11
CA LYS A 34 9.01 -11.31 -33.48
C LYS A 34 10.25 -12.19 -33.53
N CYS A 35 10.33 -13.07 -34.53
CA CYS A 35 11.51 -13.87 -34.79
C CYS A 35 12.46 -13.08 -35.70
N GLY A 36 13.64 -12.76 -35.19
CA GLY A 36 14.65 -11.96 -35.88
C GLY A 36 16.00 -12.66 -35.93
N ILE A 37 16.85 -12.20 -36.85
CA ILE A 37 18.26 -12.59 -36.86
C ILE A 37 19.01 -11.74 -35.84
N VAL A 38 19.75 -12.40 -34.96
CA VAL A 38 20.67 -11.77 -34.00
C VAL A 38 22.07 -12.21 -34.38
N VAL A 39 22.90 -11.23 -34.76
CA VAL A 39 24.32 -11.45 -35.05
C VAL A 39 25.09 -11.36 -33.75
N ASP A 40 25.97 -12.33 -33.50
CA ASP A 40 26.80 -12.31 -32.30
C ASP A 40 27.83 -11.18 -32.39
N TYR A 41 27.93 -10.37 -31.34
CA TYR A 41 28.87 -9.24 -31.31
C TYR A 41 30.33 -9.70 -31.41
N ASN A 42 30.66 -10.86 -30.81
CA ASN A 42 32.03 -11.37 -30.77
C ASN A 42 32.42 -12.18 -32.01
N ASN A 43 31.44 -12.70 -32.76
CA ASN A 43 31.69 -13.44 -34.00
C ASN A 43 30.66 -13.04 -35.07
N PRO A 44 30.98 -12.03 -35.91
CA PRO A 44 30.04 -11.47 -36.88
C PRO A 44 29.66 -12.45 -38.00
N ASN A 45 30.39 -13.55 -38.16
CA ASN A 45 30.05 -14.61 -39.12
C ASN A 45 29.04 -15.62 -38.55
N SER A 46 28.72 -15.53 -37.26
CA SER A 46 27.73 -16.39 -36.60
C SER A 46 26.44 -15.62 -36.38
N TYR A 47 25.33 -16.19 -36.82
CA TYR A 47 23.99 -15.66 -36.60
C TYR A 47 23.09 -16.71 -35.96
N ARG A 48 22.18 -16.23 -35.12
CA ARG A 48 21.16 -17.06 -34.49
C ARG A 48 19.79 -16.45 -34.72
N PHE A 49 18.77 -17.30 -34.84
CA PHE A 49 17.38 -16.84 -34.82
C PHE A 49 16.91 -16.78 -33.39
N GLU A 50 16.49 -15.61 -32.94
CA GLU A 50 16.04 -15.40 -31.57
C GLU A 50 14.72 -14.63 -31.55
N TRP A 51 13.86 -14.98 -30.59
CA TRP A 51 12.69 -14.19 -30.27
C TRP A 51 13.11 -12.90 -29.59
N ASN A 52 12.37 -11.82 -29.84
CA ASN A 52 12.56 -10.59 -29.07
C ASN A 52 12.44 -10.86 -27.56
N LYS A 53 13.29 -10.19 -26.78
CA LYS A 53 13.25 -10.26 -25.32
C LYS A 53 11.96 -9.60 -24.83
N GLY A 54 11.28 -10.27 -23.91
CA GLY A 54 10.01 -9.83 -23.36
C GLY A 54 9.61 -10.62 -22.13
N SER A 55 8.59 -10.12 -21.45
CA SER A 55 7.96 -10.74 -20.30
C SER A 55 6.94 -11.79 -20.71
N GLN A 56 6.98 -12.97 -20.09
CA GLN A 56 6.08 -14.06 -20.42
C GLN A 56 4.60 -13.62 -20.28
N PRO A 57 3.79 -13.72 -21.35
CA PRO A 57 2.41 -13.30 -21.31
C PRO A 57 1.60 -14.26 -20.43
N TRP A 58 0.72 -13.69 -19.62
CA TRP A 58 -0.18 -14.48 -18.81
C TRP A 58 -1.59 -13.86 -18.78
N CYS A 59 -2.59 -14.72 -18.58
CA CYS A 59 -3.98 -14.32 -18.60
C CYS A 59 -4.50 -14.09 -17.18
N ARG A 60 -5.08 -12.91 -16.95
CA ARG A 60 -5.72 -12.56 -15.68
C ARG A 60 -7.21 -12.34 -15.87
N SER A 61 -8.05 -12.97 -15.04
CA SER A 61 -9.50 -12.78 -15.11
C SER A 61 -9.91 -11.33 -14.81
N ARG A 62 -10.78 -10.75 -15.65
CA ARG A 62 -11.29 -9.38 -15.48
C ARG A 62 -12.09 -9.21 -14.19
N VAL A 63 -12.88 -10.23 -13.82
CA VAL A 63 -13.69 -10.23 -12.60
C VAL A 63 -12.80 -10.12 -11.37
N LYS A 64 -11.69 -10.86 -11.37
CA LYS A 64 -10.73 -10.89 -10.28
C LYS A 64 -10.03 -9.54 -10.09
N GLU A 65 -9.64 -8.88 -11.19
CA GLU A 65 -9.06 -7.53 -11.14
C GLU A 65 -10.03 -6.50 -10.58
N ASN A 66 -11.30 -6.55 -11.01
CA ASN A 66 -12.33 -5.64 -10.50
C ASN A 66 -12.53 -5.85 -9.01
N TYR A 67 -12.63 -7.10 -8.56
CA TYR A 67 -12.80 -7.46 -7.16
C TYR A 67 -11.67 -6.91 -6.28
N PHE A 68 -10.39 -7.07 -6.69
CA PHE A 68 -9.26 -6.51 -5.94
C PHE A 68 -9.30 -4.98 -5.85
N LYS A 69 -9.71 -4.29 -6.92
CA LYS A 69 -9.89 -2.83 -6.88
C LYS A 69 -10.96 -2.40 -5.87
N TRP A 70 -12.12 -3.06 -5.89
CA TRP A 70 -13.21 -2.76 -4.96
C TRP A 70 -12.81 -3.04 -3.51
N ILE A 71 -12.15 -4.18 -3.25
CA ILE A 71 -11.63 -4.51 -1.93
C ILE A 71 -10.66 -3.43 -1.44
N ALA A 72 -9.69 -3.02 -2.27
CA ALA A 72 -8.72 -2.00 -1.88
C ALA A 72 -9.38 -0.67 -1.52
N VAL A 73 -10.39 -0.24 -2.29
CA VAL A 73 -11.16 0.99 -2.02
C VAL A 73 -11.94 0.89 -0.70
N ILE A 74 -12.60 -0.25 -0.43
CA ILE A 74 -13.34 -0.46 0.81
C ILE A 74 -12.40 -0.42 2.02
N PHE A 75 -11.30 -1.18 1.97
CA PHE A 75 -10.33 -1.19 3.07
C PHE A 75 -9.67 0.16 3.29
N SER A 76 -9.34 0.89 2.22
CA SER A 76 -8.79 2.25 2.34
C SER A 76 -9.77 3.19 3.04
N THR A 77 -11.06 3.13 2.68
CA THR A 77 -12.10 3.97 3.29
C THR A 77 -12.26 3.65 4.78
N VAL A 78 -12.33 2.36 5.13
CA VAL A 78 -12.45 1.93 6.53
C VAL A 78 -11.22 2.35 7.35
N ALA A 79 -10.02 2.20 6.79
CA ALA A 79 -8.78 2.60 7.47
C ALA A 79 -8.75 4.11 7.79
N ILE A 80 -9.24 4.96 6.87
CA ILE A 80 -9.31 6.41 7.10
C ILE A 80 -10.29 6.74 8.24
N ILE A 81 -11.47 6.12 8.25
CA ILE A 81 -12.46 6.34 9.32
C ILE A 81 -11.87 5.93 10.68
N LEU A 82 -11.23 4.76 10.75
CA LEU A 82 -10.57 4.29 11.98
C LEU A 82 -9.42 5.22 12.42
N ALA A 83 -8.65 5.76 11.48
CA ALA A 83 -7.58 6.70 11.80
C ALA A 83 -8.13 7.99 12.41
N ILE A 84 -9.21 8.54 11.85
CA ILE A 84 -9.88 9.74 12.39
C ILE A 84 -10.39 9.45 13.81
N MET A 85 -11.07 8.32 14.02
CA MET A 85 -11.57 7.92 15.34
C MET A 85 -10.43 7.75 16.34
N ALA A 86 -9.31 7.14 15.94
CA ALA A 86 -8.14 6.97 16.78
C ALA A 86 -7.54 8.32 17.21
N VAL A 87 -7.43 9.28 16.29
CA VAL A 87 -6.96 10.64 16.62
C VAL A 87 -7.88 11.31 17.64
N PHE A 88 -9.21 11.23 17.44
CA PHE A 88 -10.16 11.77 18.41
C PHE A 88 -10.03 11.13 19.78
N LEU A 89 -9.89 9.80 19.83
CA LEU A 89 -9.72 9.07 21.09
C LEU A 89 -8.39 9.40 21.78
N LEU A 90 -7.28 9.52 21.04
CA LEU A 90 -5.99 9.93 21.60
C LEU A 90 -6.07 11.34 22.20
N CYS A 91 -6.64 12.30 21.47
CA CYS A 91 -6.86 13.66 21.97
C CYS A 91 -7.78 13.67 23.19
N TRP A 92 -8.82 12.82 23.21
CA TRP A 92 -9.73 12.70 24.35
C TRP A 92 -9.05 12.10 25.58
N CYS A 93 -8.23 11.05 25.41
CA CYS A 93 -7.45 10.45 26.49
C CYS A 93 -6.46 11.46 27.09
N VAL A 94 -5.77 12.25 26.27
CA VAL A 94 -4.88 13.33 26.74
C VAL A 94 -5.67 14.38 27.53
N LYS A 95 -6.82 14.83 27.00
CA LYS A 95 -7.68 15.80 27.69
C LYS A 95 -8.17 15.27 29.04
N GLN A 96 -8.65 14.04 29.09
CA GLN A 96 -9.09 13.39 30.34
C GLN A 96 -7.95 13.31 31.36
N LYS A 97 -6.75 12.92 30.91
CA LYS A 97 -5.56 12.88 31.78
C LYS A 97 -5.23 14.26 32.37
N ARG A 98 -5.26 15.32 31.55
CA ARG A 98 -5.02 16.70 32.03
C ARG A 98 -6.06 17.18 33.05
N ILE A 99 -7.33 16.85 32.84
CA ILE A 99 -8.40 17.20 33.80
C ILE A 99 -8.21 16.46 35.13
N GLN A 100 -7.80 15.19 35.09
CA GLN A 100 -7.47 14.42 36.30
C GLN A 100 -6.28 15.02 37.06
N GLU A 101 -5.20 15.39 36.35
CA GLU A 101 -4.02 16.06 36.94
C GLU A 101 -4.41 17.39 37.62
N GLN A 102 -5.25 18.22 36.99
CA GLN A 102 -5.72 19.49 37.57
C GLN A 102 -6.58 19.28 38.82
N ARG A 103 -7.47 18.27 38.84
CA ARG A 103 -8.27 17.94 40.02
C ARG A 103 -7.41 17.48 41.20
N GLN A 104 -6.36 16.69 40.94
CA GLN A 104 -5.42 16.26 41.96
C GLN A 104 -4.62 17.44 42.55
N TYR A 105 -4.17 18.37 41.70
CA TYR A 105 -3.49 19.58 42.16
C TYR A 105 -4.40 20.48 43.00
N ASN A 106 -5.63 20.74 42.52
CA ASN A 106 -6.60 21.58 43.25
C ASN A 106 -7.03 20.93 44.58
N TYR A 107 -7.21 19.61 44.64
CA TYR A 107 -7.46 18.90 45.89
C TYR A 107 -6.29 19.03 46.88
N ARG A 108 -5.04 18.94 46.39
CA ARG A 108 -3.85 19.13 47.23
C ARG A 108 -3.72 20.57 47.75
N GLU A 109 -3.98 21.58 46.92
CA GLU A 109 -4.00 22.97 47.37
C GLU A 109 -5.09 23.20 48.41
N ASN A 110 -6.34 22.77 48.16
CA ASN A 110 -7.43 22.91 49.13
C ASN A 110 -7.12 22.17 50.44
N ALA A 111 -6.51 20.97 50.36
CA ALA A 111 -6.09 20.23 51.56
C ALA A 111 -4.95 20.90 52.33
N VAL A 112 -4.03 21.62 51.67
CA VAL A 112 -2.97 22.40 52.32
C VAL A 112 -3.54 23.69 52.94
N SER A 113 -4.51 24.32 52.27
CA SER A 113 -5.27 25.48 52.79
C SER A 113 -6.06 25.13 54.05
N ASP A 114 -6.74 23.98 54.06
CA ASP A 114 -7.50 23.47 55.22
C ASP A 114 -6.59 22.99 56.37
N LEU A 115 -5.32 22.66 56.08
CA LEU A 115 -4.30 22.36 57.10
C LEU A 115 -3.62 23.61 57.68
N ALA A 116 -4.02 24.82 57.29
CA ALA A 116 -3.56 26.07 57.89
C ALA A 116 -4.62 26.70 58.83
N PRO A 117 -4.99 26.07 59.97
CA PRO A 117 -5.52 26.84 61.09
C PRO A 117 -4.33 27.46 61.85
N CYS A 118 -4.29 28.80 61.83
CA CYS A 118 -3.69 29.68 62.83
C CYS A 118 -2.18 29.55 63.14
N HIS A 119 -1.39 30.54 62.70
CA HIS A 119 -0.33 31.07 63.58
C HIS A 119 -0.03 32.56 63.33
N ILE A 120 -1.04 33.43 63.43
CA ILE A 120 -0.81 34.82 63.83
C ILE A 120 -2.02 35.23 64.67
N GLU A 121 -1.98 34.98 65.98
CA GLU A 121 -2.41 35.93 67.02
C GLU A 121 -1.86 35.45 68.38
N ASN A 122 -1.30 36.41 69.13
CA ASN A 122 -0.88 36.34 70.54
C ASN A 122 0.51 35.76 70.87
N PHE A 123 1.55 36.55 70.58
CA PHE A 123 2.61 36.79 71.57
C PHE A 123 2.28 38.11 72.30
N CYS A 124 1.70 38.00 73.49
CA CYS A 124 1.75 39.03 74.52
C CYS A 124 1.99 38.32 75.86
N ALA A 125 3.19 38.49 76.43
CA ALA A 125 3.55 38.46 77.86
C ALA A 125 5.05 38.15 78.03
N ILE A 126 5.89 39.19 78.19
CA ILE A 126 6.53 39.65 79.44
C ILE A 126 7.05 41.07 79.18
#